data_AF-A0A415X8U7-F1
#
_entry.id   AF-A0A415X8U7-F1
#
_cell.length_a   1.000
_cell.length_b   1.000
_cell.length_c   1.000
_cell.angle_alpha   90.00
_cell.angle_beta   90.00
_cell.angle_gamma   90.00
#
_symmetry.space_group_name_H-M   'P 1'
#
loop_
_entity.id
_entity.type
_entity.pdbx_description
1 polymer ?
#
loop_
_entity_poly.entity_id
_entity_poly.type
_entity_poly.pdbx_seq_one_letter_code
_entity_poly.pdbx_strand_id
1 'polypeptide(L)'
;MGYHDHQWGSINFHKYWNHRIWARQSYDDCSLLLFDFFTNEEYGTKRFPIIFIQDNNGNFIFESHNNVECKVEKQYTDKASGKQYPSILDYTFKQDDTFVDTRYLKMNIF
;
A
#
# COMPACT_ATOMS: atom_id res chain seq x y z
N MET A 1 -19.02 -5.25 -3.36
CA MET A 1 -18.08 -4.43 -4.14
C MET A 1 -16.93 -5.31 -4.59
N GLY A 2 -16.72 -5.42 -5.90
CA GLY A 2 -15.56 -6.11 -6.47
C GLY A 2 -14.47 -5.12 -6.82
N TYR A 3 -13.21 -5.57 -6.87
CA TYR A 3 -12.07 -4.78 -7.31
C TYR A 3 -11.42 -5.45 -8.50
N HIS A 4 -10.99 -4.64 -9.46
CA HIS A 4 -10.23 -5.11 -10.61
C HIS A 4 -9.08 -4.14 -10.86
N ASP A 5 -7.87 -4.66 -10.82
CA ASP A 5 -6.65 -3.94 -11.17
C ASP A 5 -6.05 -4.46 -12.47
N HIS A 6 -5.42 -3.55 -13.22
CA HIS A 6 -4.59 -3.91 -14.36
C HIS A 6 -3.20 -3.33 -14.15
N GLN A 7 -2.23 -4.19 -13.92
CA GLN A 7 -0.82 -3.84 -13.91
C GLN A 7 -0.12 -4.58 -15.04
N TRP A 8 0.65 -3.84 -15.85
CA TRP A 8 1.47 -4.40 -16.93
C TRP A 8 2.85 -3.76 -16.89
N GLY A 9 3.84 -4.46 -17.43
CA GLY A 9 5.21 -3.97 -17.51
C GLY A 9 6.03 -4.80 -18.47
N SER A 10 7.14 -4.23 -18.94
CA SER A 10 8.09 -4.88 -19.86
C SER A 10 9.16 -5.72 -19.15
N ILE A 11 9.08 -5.84 -17.82
CA ILE A 11 10.09 -6.49 -16.98
C ILE A 11 9.45 -7.57 -16.10
N ASN A 12 10.23 -8.57 -15.70
CA ASN A 12 9.77 -9.61 -14.78
C ASN A 12 9.55 -9.01 -13.38
N PHE A 13 8.31 -8.70 -13.04
CA PHE A 13 7.93 -8.04 -11.79
C PHE A 13 8.52 -8.74 -10.55
N HIS A 14 8.47 -10.07 -10.47
CA HIS A 14 8.99 -10.82 -9.32
C HIS A 14 10.52 -10.71 -9.15
N LYS A 15 11.26 -10.41 -10.23
CA LYS A 15 12.70 -10.20 -10.17
C LYS A 15 13.07 -8.86 -9.53
N TYR A 16 12.24 -7.84 -9.65
CA TYR A 16 12.61 -6.48 -9.24
C TYR A 16 12.06 -6.08 -7.86
N TRP A 17 10.99 -6.71 -7.40
CA TRP A 17 10.28 -6.33 -6.18
C TRP A 17 10.46 -7.35 -5.05
N ASN A 18 10.70 -6.87 -3.83
CA ASN A 18 10.84 -7.67 -2.61
C ASN A 18 9.52 -7.70 -1.81
N HIS A 19 9.08 -6.52 -1.38
CA HIS A 19 7.92 -6.34 -0.52
C HIS A 19 6.86 -5.52 -1.23
N ARG A 20 5.60 -5.91 -1.01
CA ARG A 20 4.44 -5.26 -1.61
C ARG A 20 3.30 -5.20 -0.62
N ILE A 21 2.87 -3.99 -0.28
CA ILE A 21 1.57 -3.74 0.33
C ILE A 21 0.64 -3.26 -0.76
N TRP A 22 -0.54 -3.86 -0.80
CA TRP A 22 -1.65 -3.47 -1.65
C TRP A 22 -2.90 -3.44 -0.79
N ALA A 23 -3.54 -2.29 -0.70
CA ALA A 23 -4.80 -2.16 -0.01
C ALA A 23 -5.77 -1.31 -0.82
N ARG A 24 -7.05 -1.68 -0.78
CA ARG A 24 -8.16 -0.85 -1.24
C ARG A 24 -9.22 -0.84 -0.16
N GLN A 25 -9.74 0.34 0.12
CA GLN A 25 -10.86 0.52 1.04
C GLN A 25 -11.93 1.36 0.34
N SER A 26 -13.19 0.95 0.49
CA SER A 26 -14.33 1.76 0.08
C SER A 26 -15.02 2.31 1.31
N TYR A 27 -15.37 3.59 1.24
CA TYR A 27 -16.23 4.31 2.18
C TYR A 27 -17.50 4.73 1.43
N ASP A 28 -18.42 5.39 2.14
CA ASP A 28 -19.71 5.79 1.54
C ASP A 28 -19.54 6.89 0.48
N ASP A 29 -18.56 7.79 0.65
CA ASP A 29 -18.34 8.98 -0.16
C ASP A 29 -17.07 8.93 -1.01
N CYS A 30 -16.15 8.01 -0.70
CA CYS A 30 -14.87 7.91 -1.38
C CYS A 30 -14.29 6.49 -1.38
N SER A 31 -13.24 6.29 -2.17
CA SER A 31 -12.43 5.08 -2.16
C SER A 31 -10.95 5.40 -2.05
N LEU A 32 -10.24 4.62 -1.23
CA LEU A 32 -8.81 4.71 -1.00
C LEU A 32 -8.12 3.54 -1.69
N LEU A 33 -7.00 3.81 -2.34
CA LEU A 33 -6.09 2.82 -2.90
C LEU A 33 -4.66 3.12 -2.41
N LEU A 34 -4.00 2.12 -1.85
CA LEU A 34 -2.65 2.21 -1.29
C LEU A 34 -1.76 1.13 -1.91
N PHE A 35 -0.63 1.57 -2.46
CA PHE A 35 0.48 0.74 -2.88
C PHE A 35 1.73 1.13 -2.10
N ASP A 36 2.47 0.16 -1.59
CA ASP A 36 3.78 0.42 -1.00
C ASP A 36 4.73 -0.70 -1.42
N PHE A 37 5.60 -0.38 -2.38
CA PHE A 37 6.48 -1.34 -3.01
C PHE A 37 7.94 -1.05 -2.67
N PHE A 38 8.71 -2.12 -2.48
CA PHE A 38 10.15 -2.05 -2.27
C PHE A 38 10.86 -2.87 -3.33
N THR A 39 11.86 -2.30 -3.99
CA THR A 39 12.70 -3.08 -4.90
C THR A 39 13.58 -4.06 -4.13
N ASN A 40 14.07 -5.09 -4.80
CA ASN A 40 15.08 -5.99 -4.25
C ASN A 40 16.37 -5.24 -3.88
N GLU A 41 17.15 -5.83 -2.98
CA GLU A 41 18.40 -5.26 -2.47
C GLU A 41 19.41 -4.96 -3.58
N GLU A 42 19.49 -5.82 -4.60
CA GLU A 42 20.35 -5.60 -5.77
C GLU A 42 20.03 -4.31 -6.55
N TYR A 43 18.83 -3.74 -6.36
CA TYR A 43 18.40 -2.47 -6.95
C TYR A 43 18.34 -1.32 -5.92
N GLY A 44 18.88 -1.53 -4.72
CA GLY A 44 19.05 -0.50 -3.69
C GLY A 44 17.84 -0.27 -2.79
N THR A 45 16.93 -1.25 -2.66
CA THR A 45 15.80 -1.21 -1.71
C THR A 45 14.97 0.08 -1.79
N LYS A 46 14.74 0.57 -3.00
CA LYS A 46 13.96 1.80 -3.25
C LYS A 46 12.50 1.56 -2.89
N ARG A 47 11.91 2.52 -2.20
CA ARG A 47 10.51 2.51 -1.76
C ARG A 47 9.63 3.37 -2.67
N PHE A 48 8.46 2.86 -3.01
CA PHE A 48 7.45 3.53 -3.84
C PHE A 48 6.10 3.49 -3.11
N PRO A 49 5.85 4.43 -2.19
CA PRO A 49 4.60 4.54 -1.47
C PRO A 49 3.65 5.46 -2.25
N ILE A 50 2.51 4.93 -2.65
CA ILE A 50 1.53 5.63 -3.47
C ILE A 50 0.16 5.47 -2.83
N ILE A 51 -0.53 6.59 -2.62
CA ILE A 51 -1.92 6.61 -2.19
C ILE A 51 -2.76 7.47 -3.14
N PHE A 52 -3.96 6.98 -3.42
CA PHE A 52 -5.00 7.75 -4.09
C PHE A 52 -6.28 7.67 -3.27
N ILE A 53 -6.98 8.80 -3.17
CA ILE A 53 -8.36 8.83 -2.72
C ILE A 53 -9.19 9.46 -3.82
N GLN A 54 -10.29 8.81 -4.17
CA GLN A 54 -11.22 9.26 -5.21
C GLN A 54 -12.62 9.39 -4.65
N ASP A 55 -13.37 10.40 -5.08
CA ASP A 55 -14.80 10.49 -4.83
C ASP A 55 -15.58 9.42 -5.61
N ASN A 56 -16.90 9.33 -5.36
CA ASN A 56 -17.77 8.38 -6.05
C ASN A 56 -17.91 8.61 -7.57
N ASN A 57 -17.45 9.76 -8.09
CA ASN A 57 -17.42 10.07 -9.52
C ASN A 57 -16.05 9.74 -10.16
N GLY A 58 -15.08 9.28 -9.36
CA GLY A 58 -13.73 8.95 -9.82
C GLY A 58 -12.76 10.14 -9.84
N ASN A 59 -13.15 11.31 -9.33
CA ASN A 59 -12.24 12.46 -9.22
C ASN A 59 -11.26 12.24 -8.07
N PHE A 60 -9.98 12.54 -8.29
CA PHE A 60 -8.99 12.52 -7.22
C PHE A 60 -9.27 13.64 -6.21
N ILE A 61 -9.42 13.26 -4.94
CA ILE A 61 -9.52 14.18 -3.81
C ILE A 61 -8.21 14.25 -3.02
N PHE A 62 -7.35 13.24 -3.15
CA PHE A 62 -5.99 13.23 -2.62
C PHE A 62 -5.11 12.27 -3.42
N GLU A 63 -3.86 12.65 -3.67
CA GLU A 63 -2.87 11.80 -4.34
C GLU A 63 -1.48 12.13 -3.77
N SER A 64 -0.76 11.11 -3.32
CA SER A 64 0.63 11.31 -2.91
C SER A 64 1.50 10.11 -3.26
N HIS A 65 2.74 10.38 -3.64
CA HIS A 65 3.75 9.38 -4.03
C HIS A 65 5.05 9.50 -3.21
N ASN A 66 5.08 10.42 -2.24
CA ASN A 66 6.25 10.75 -1.44
C ASN A 66 5.80 11.24 -0.06
N ASN A 67 6.76 11.67 0.78
CA ASN A 67 6.47 12.28 2.10
C ASN A 67 5.50 11.46 2.96
N VAL A 68 5.77 10.15 3.02
CA VAL A 68 5.01 9.21 3.84
C VAL A 68 5.78 8.85 5.11
N GLU A 69 5.08 8.87 6.23
CA GLU A 69 5.51 8.20 7.45
C GLU A 69 4.79 6.86 7.52
N CYS A 70 5.52 5.78 7.82
CA CYS A 70 4.93 4.47 8.00
C CYS A 70 5.51 3.79 9.23
N LYS A 71 4.63 3.35 10.12
CA LYS A 71 4.98 2.68 11.37
C LYS A 71 4.44 1.25 11.36
N VAL A 72 5.31 0.30 11.63
CA VAL A 72 4.95 -1.12 11.78
C VAL A 72 4.51 -1.37 13.22
N GLU A 73 3.20 -1.38 13.47
CA GLU A 73 2.67 -1.62 14.82
C GLU A 73 2.74 -3.10 15.21
N LYS A 74 2.55 -4.01 14.25
CA LYS A 74 2.49 -5.44 14.54
C LYS A 74 2.99 -6.28 13.38
N GLN A 75 3.73 -7.32 13.70
CA GLN A 75 4.17 -8.33 12.75
C GLN A 75 3.57 -9.70 13.09
N TYR A 76 3.50 -10.56 12.07
CA TYR A 76 3.09 -11.95 12.15
C TYR A 76 4.15 -12.81 11.47
N THR A 77 4.50 -13.93 12.08
CA THR A 77 5.36 -14.94 11.46
C THR A 77 4.50 -16.03 10.85
N ASP A 78 4.61 -16.21 9.54
CA ASP A 78 3.95 -17.31 8.85
C ASP A 78 4.58 -18.65 9.24
N LYS A 79 3.77 -19.57 9.77
CA LYS A 79 4.27 -20.85 10.29
C LYS A 79 4.84 -21.77 9.21
N ALA A 80 4.30 -21.70 7.99
CA ALA A 80 4.71 -22.59 6.90
C ALA A 80 6.04 -22.15 6.28
N SER A 81 6.22 -20.84 6.07
CA SER A 81 7.42 -20.28 5.44
C SER A 81 8.47 -19.75 6.42
N GLY A 82 8.12 -19.54 7.69
CA GLY A 82 8.95 -18.87 8.69
C GLY A 82 9.14 -17.37 8.45
N LYS A 83 8.49 -16.80 7.42
CA LYS A 83 8.66 -15.40 7.03
C LYS A 83 7.83 -14.47 7.90
N GLN A 84 8.39 -13.31 8.21
CA GLN A 84 7.69 -12.25 8.93
C GLN A 84 7.02 -11.30 7.95
N TYR A 85 5.78 -10.93 8.26
CA TYR A 85 5.00 -9.97 7.51
C TYR A 85 4.36 -8.96 8.47
N PRO A 86 4.24 -7.68 8.09
CA PRO A 86 3.44 -6.75 8.86
C PRO A 86 1.97 -7.19 8.83
N SER A 87 1.32 -7.10 9.99
CA SER A 87 -0.12 -7.34 10.15
C SER A 87 -0.88 -6.06 10.47
N ILE A 88 -0.20 -5.05 11.02
CA ILE A 88 -0.73 -3.71 11.23
C ILE A 88 0.33 -2.71 10.80
N LEU A 89 -0.05 -1.78 9.92
CA LEU A 89 0.77 -0.65 9.48
C LEU A 89 -0.04 0.63 9.61
N ASP A 90 0.57 1.65 10.20
CA ASP A 90 0.01 3.00 10.25
C ASP A 90 0.75 3.88 9.26
N TYR A 91 0.01 4.52 8.36
CA TYR A 91 0.53 5.42 7.34
C TYR A 91 0.02 6.83 7.57
N THR A 92 0.91 7.81 7.41
CA THR A 92 0.57 9.22 7.30
C THR A 92 1.16 9.75 6.00
N PHE A 93 0.31 10.07 5.04
CA PHE A 93 0.71 10.73 3.79
C PHE A 93 0.48 12.23 3.89
N LYS A 94 1.42 13.02 3.37
CA LYS A 94 1.34 14.48 3.39
C LYS A 94 1.45 15.03 1.97
N GLN A 95 0.58 15.98 1.64
CA GLN A 95 0.60 16.76 0.40
C GLN A 95 0.19 18.19 0.74
N ASP A 96 1.10 19.14 0.54
CA ASP A 96 0.92 20.54 0.94
C ASP A 96 0.45 20.66 2.40
N ASP A 97 -0.68 21.33 2.65
CA ASP A 97 -1.29 21.48 3.98
C ASP A 97 -2.27 20.34 4.34
N THR A 98 -2.39 19.33 3.48
CA THR A 98 -3.31 18.19 3.66
C THR A 98 -2.57 16.93 4.10
N PHE A 99 -3.15 16.19 5.04
CA PHE A 99 -2.63 14.91 5.48
C PHE A 99 -3.72 13.84 5.47
N VAL A 100 -3.30 12.60 5.23
CA VAL A 100 -4.15 11.41 5.28
C VAL A 100 -3.51 10.40 6.21
N ASP A 101 -4.21 10.07 7.29
CA ASP A 101 -3.88 8.96 8.17
C ASP A 101 -4.69 7.73 7.78
N THR A 102 -4.02 6.61 7.54
CA THR A 102 -4.67 5.35 7.21
C THR A 102 -3.99 4.17 7.87
N ARG A 103 -4.79 3.20 8.32
CA ARG A 103 -4.31 1.98 8.97
C ARG A 103 -4.59 0.78 8.08
N TYR A 104 -3.53 0.10 7.67
CA TYR A 104 -3.63 -1.21 7.05
C TYR A 104 -3.73 -2.30 8.12
N LEU A 105 -4.71 -3.18 7.97
CA LEU A 105 -4.90 -4.37 8.80
C LEU A 105 -4.92 -5.61 7.91
N LYS A 106 -4.02 -6.56 8.19
CA LYS A 106 -4.14 -7.91 7.64
C LYS A 106 -5.34 -8.58 8.31
N MET A 107 -6.44 -8.68 7.58
CA MET A 107 -7.59 -9.48 8.02
C MET A 107 -7.27 -10.97 7.81
N ASN A 108 -7.40 -11.75 8.88
CA ASN A 108 -7.44 -13.21 8.75
C ASN A 108 -8.89 -13.59 8.49
N ILE A 109 -9.21 -13.88 7.23
CA ILE A 109 -10.49 -14.44 6.85
C ILE A 109 -10.23 -15.93 6.70
N PHE A 110 -10.66 -16.70 7.70
CA PHE A 110 -10.42 -18.14 7.93
C PHE A 110 -9.06 -18.51 8.55
#